data_AF-A0AAU3MGN6-F1
#
_entry.id   AF-A0AAU3MGN6-F1
#
_cell.length_a   1.000
_cell.length_b   1.000
_cell.length_c   1.000
_cell.angle_alpha   90.00
_cell.angle_beta   90.00
_cell.angle_gamma   90.00
#
_symmetry.space_group_name_H-M   'P 1'
#
loop_
_entity.id
_entity.type
_entity.pdbx_description
1 polymer ?
#
loop_
_entity_poly.entity_id
_entity_poly.type
_entity_poly.pdbx_seq_one_letter_code
_entity_poly.pdbx_strand_id
1 'polypeptide(L)'
;MRAHPIRRTVLTCVATVSVTTLALALKPHSQPVTAAPQSPTSSRSPAASGGTGSGSGSAAGKRTLTGETVQTRYGPVQVEITVDGSKITAARAVKTPSGDRRSQDIASSSVPTLVQETLDAQSARIDTVSGATFTSEGYMTSLQSALDQARG
;
A
#
# COMPACT_ATOMS: atom_id res chain seq x y z
N MET A 1 23.14 40.69 -6.45
CA MET A 1 22.94 40.56 -4.99
C MET A 1 21.76 39.61 -4.80
N ARG A 2 21.80 38.43 -4.16
CA ARG A 2 22.74 37.64 -3.36
C ARG A 2 22.47 36.18 -3.78
N ALA A 3 23.43 35.47 -4.34
CA ALA A 3 24.22 34.46 -3.63
C ALA A 3 23.36 33.44 -2.84
N HIS A 4 23.32 32.19 -3.31
CA HIS A 4 23.13 31.03 -2.44
C HIS A 4 24.51 30.41 -2.16
N PRO A 5 25.17 30.75 -1.04
CA PRO A 5 26.35 30.02 -0.58
C PRO A 5 25.89 28.79 0.24
N ILE A 6 26.30 27.58 -0.13
CA ILE A 6 27.49 26.85 0.36
C ILE A 6 27.15 25.87 1.51
N ARG A 7 27.24 24.57 1.16
CA ARG A 7 27.94 23.48 1.90
C ARG A 7 27.25 23.02 3.23
N ARG A 8 27.33 21.78 3.72
CA ARG A 8 28.28 20.67 3.55
C ARG A 8 27.84 19.50 4.46
N THR A 9 28.32 18.28 4.17
CA THR A 9 28.68 17.23 5.15
C THR A 9 27.55 16.26 5.57
N VAL A 10 27.47 15.06 4.96
CA VAL A 10 28.04 13.76 5.42
C VAL A 10 27.31 13.19 6.64
N LEU A 11 26.64 12.04 6.47
CA LEU A 11 26.81 10.92 7.40
C LEU A 11 26.49 9.58 6.73
N THR A 12 27.57 8.82 6.56
CA THR A 12 27.64 7.38 6.30
C THR A 12 26.86 6.58 7.35
N CYS A 13 26.00 5.66 6.91
CA CYS A 13 25.76 4.39 7.58
C CYS A 13 25.70 3.29 6.52
N VAL A 14 26.85 2.65 6.30
CA VAL A 14 26.95 1.38 5.58
C VAL A 14 26.26 0.33 6.46
N ALA A 15 25.04 -0.03 6.12
CA ALA A 15 24.40 -1.23 6.66
C ALA A 15 24.63 -2.35 5.65
N THR A 16 25.54 -3.24 6.04
CA THR A 16 25.84 -4.56 5.50
C THR A 16 24.70 -5.20 4.70
N VAL A 17 24.93 -5.31 3.39
CA VAL A 17 24.34 -6.36 2.56
C VAL A 17 24.84 -7.68 3.11
N SER A 18 23.96 -8.54 3.60
CA SER A 18 24.16 -10.00 3.52
C SER A 18 22.91 -10.77 3.90
N VAL A 19 22.43 -11.52 2.89
CA VAL A 19 22.15 -12.97 3.01
C VAL A 19 20.89 -13.28 3.85
N THR A 20 19.84 -13.86 3.28
CA THR A 20 19.85 -15.24 2.80
C THR A 20 18.56 -15.56 2.06
N THR A 21 18.69 -15.96 0.80
CA THR A 21 17.70 -16.76 0.07
C THR A 21 17.54 -18.13 0.74
N LEU A 22 16.32 -18.55 1.09
CA LEU A 22 16.03 -19.99 1.12
C LEU A 22 14.58 -20.28 0.73
N ALA A 23 14.43 -20.67 -0.53
CA ALA A 23 13.30 -21.43 -1.02
C ALA A 23 13.34 -22.83 -0.41
N LEU A 24 12.25 -23.26 0.23
CA LEU A 24 11.98 -24.67 0.51
C LEU A 24 10.54 -25.00 0.16
N ALA A 25 10.33 -25.29 -1.12
CA ALA A 25 9.22 -26.11 -1.55
C ALA A 25 9.40 -27.51 -0.97
N LEU A 26 8.50 -27.95 -0.07
CA LEU A 26 8.35 -29.37 0.27
C LEU A 26 6.91 -29.64 0.80
N LYS A 27 6.05 -30.15 -0.11
CA LYS A 27 5.41 -31.47 0.04
C LYS A 27 4.44 -31.64 1.24
N PRO A 28 3.11 -31.45 1.07
CA PRO A 28 2.14 -32.07 1.96
C PRO A 28 1.99 -33.55 1.57
N HIS A 29 2.70 -34.43 2.28
CA HIS A 29 2.51 -35.87 2.17
C HIS A 29 1.41 -36.33 3.13
N SER A 30 0.33 -36.80 2.51
CA SER A 30 -0.86 -37.42 3.13
C SER A 30 -0.52 -38.61 4.01
N GLN A 31 -1.18 -38.73 5.15
CA GLN A 31 -1.23 -39.96 5.94
C GLN A 31 -2.66 -40.52 5.94
N PRO A 32 -2.88 -41.81 5.60
CA PRO A 32 -4.16 -42.46 5.79
C PRO A 32 -4.16 -43.25 7.12
N VAL A 33 -5.17 -43.05 7.97
CA VAL A 33 -5.55 -44.02 9.00
C VAL A 33 -7.06 -44.06 9.17
N THR A 34 -7.59 -45.28 9.24
CA THR A 34 -8.99 -45.71 9.18
C THR A 34 -9.58 -45.91 10.59
N ALA A 35 -10.91 -45.73 10.70
CA ALA A 35 -11.89 -46.27 11.69
C ALA A 35 -12.43 -45.35 12.82
N ALA A 36 -13.58 -44.70 12.52
CA ALA A 36 -14.88 -44.50 13.23
C ALA A 36 -15.02 -44.56 14.79
N PRO A 37 -16.13 -44.06 15.41
CA PRO A 37 -17.14 -43.06 14.99
C PRO A 37 -17.49 -41.99 16.07
N GLN A 38 -17.77 -40.74 15.66
CA GLN A 38 -18.84 -39.94 16.28
C GLN A 38 -19.21 -38.73 15.40
N SER A 39 -20.51 -38.62 15.10
CA SER A 39 -21.18 -37.55 14.35
C SER A 39 -22.12 -36.79 15.31
N PRO A 40 -22.63 -35.56 15.03
CA PRO A 40 -22.69 -34.91 13.72
C PRO A 40 -22.34 -33.40 13.64
N THR A 41 -21.90 -33.02 12.44
CA THR A 41 -22.32 -31.85 11.64
C THR A 41 -21.98 -30.43 12.11
N SER A 42 -20.76 -29.99 11.78
CA SER A 42 -20.53 -28.59 11.37
C SER A 42 -21.08 -28.40 9.96
N SER A 43 -22.13 -27.58 9.86
CA SER A 43 -22.77 -27.21 8.60
C SER A 43 -21.88 -26.24 7.79
N ARG A 44 -21.55 -26.67 6.56
CA ARG A 44 -21.41 -25.92 5.29
C ARG A 44 -20.52 -24.66 5.23
N SER A 45 -19.41 -24.83 4.47
CA SER A 45 -18.89 -24.03 3.31
C SER A 45 -19.66 -22.78 2.82
N PRO A 46 -19.10 -21.93 1.92
CA PRO A 46 -17.71 -21.74 1.46
C PRO A 46 -17.30 -20.23 1.28
N ALA A 47 -16.17 -20.00 0.60
CA ALA A 47 -15.75 -18.75 -0.08
C ALA A 47 -15.13 -17.65 0.81
N ALA A 48 -14.09 -16.94 0.39
CA ALA A 48 -13.73 -16.58 -0.97
C ALA A 48 -12.21 -16.55 -1.17
N SER A 49 -11.79 -17.06 -2.33
CA SER A 49 -10.64 -16.58 -3.07
C SER A 49 -10.74 -15.06 -3.19
N GLY A 50 -9.80 -14.34 -2.57
CA GLY A 50 -9.59 -12.92 -2.76
C GLY A 50 -8.13 -12.70 -3.12
N GLY A 51 -7.76 -13.11 -4.33
CA GLY A 51 -6.45 -12.81 -4.89
C GLY A 51 -6.32 -11.30 -5.09
N THR A 52 -5.27 -10.71 -4.51
CA THR A 52 -4.61 -9.55 -5.11
C THR A 52 -3.12 -9.60 -4.77
N GLY A 53 -2.44 -10.58 -5.36
CA GLY A 53 -1.04 -10.39 -5.68
C GLY A 53 -0.99 -9.43 -6.86
N SER A 54 -0.90 -8.12 -6.59
CA SER A 54 -0.61 -7.14 -7.63
C SER A 54 0.90 -7.13 -7.85
N GLY A 55 1.37 -8.20 -8.49
CA GLY A 55 2.67 -8.26 -9.13
C GLY A 55 2.46 -8.27 -10.63
N SER A 56 2.58 -7.11 -11.28
CA SER A 56 2.80 -7.01 -12.72
C SER A 56 3.49 -5.67 -12.93
N GLY A 57 4.79 -5.62 -13.19
CA GLY A 57 5.43 -6.28 -14.32
C GLY A 57 5.92 -5.17 -15.22
N SER A 58 7.24 -5.05 -15.34
CA SER A 58 7.94 -4.05 -16.12
C SER A 58 7.48 -4.08 -17.59
N ALA A 59 6.71 -3.08 -18.01
CA ALA A 59 6.66 -2.66 -19.40
C ALA A 59 7.36 -1.30 -19.44
N ALA A 60 8.26 -1.08 -20.40
CA ALA A 60 8.78 0.25 -20.68
C ALA A 60 7.58 1.15 -21.07
N GLY A 61 7.08 1.91 -20.09
CA GLY A 61 5.74 2.49 -20.09
C GLY A 61 5.16 2.52 -18.66
N LYS A 62 4.01 3.19 -18.48
CA LYS A 62 3.33 3.44 -17.19
C LYS A 62 3.44 2.28 -16.19
N ARG A 63 4.01 2.53 -15.01
CA ARG A 63 4.19 1.59 -13.89
C ARG A 63 3.14 1.88 -12.83
N THR A 64 2.41 0.87 -12.38
CA THR A 64 1.49 1.02 -11.25
C THR A 64 2.08 0.39 -10.01
N LEU A 65 2.07 1.13 -8.90
CA LEU A 65 2.73 0.78 -7.64
C LEU A 65 1.76 1.01 -6.50
N THR A 66 1.61 -0.01 -5.66
CA THR A 66 0.73 0.05 -4.50
C THR A 66 1.55 0.25 -3.24
N GLY A 67 1.18 1.26 -2.47
CA GLY A 67 1.75 1.56 -1.18
C GLY A 67 1.44 0.51 -0.12
N GLU A 68 2.16 0.61 0.99
CA GLU A 68 1.89 -0.21 2.16
C GLU A 68 0.50 0.11 2.74
N THR A 69 -0.15 -0.89 3.34
CA THR A 69 -1.41 -0.66 4.05
C THR A 69 -1.13 -0.05 5.42
N VAL A 70 -1.69 1.15 5.66
CA VAL A 70 -1.51 1.89 6.90
C VAL A 70 -2.74 1.69 7.78
N GLN A 71 -2.53 1.12 8.97
CA GLN A 71 -3.62 0.86 9.90
C GLN A 71 -3.94 2.12 10.71
N THR A 72 -5.05 2.77 10.41
CA THR A 72 -5.53 3.94 11.17
C THR A 72 -6.56 3.53 12.22
N ARG A 73 -6.89 4.47 13.12
CA ARG A 73 -7.94 4.30 14.15
C ARG A 73 -9.33 3.97 13.59
N TYR A 74 -9.60 4.28 12.32
CA TYR A 74 -10.91 4.09 11.67
C TYR A 74 -10.90 3.00 10.60
N GLY A 75 -9.75 2.34 10.40
CA GLY A 75 -9.59 1.26 9.42
C GLY A 75 -8.29 1.34 8.62
N PRO A 76 -8.01 0.32 7.81
CA PRO A 76 -6.82 0.29 6.97
C PRO A 76 -6.98 1.25 5.78
N VAL A 77 -5.91 1.98 5.47
CA VAL A 77 -5.82 2.89 4.33
C VAL A 77 -4.71 2.41 3.41
N GLN A 78 -4.95 2.40 2.10
CA GLN A 78 -3.96 1.99 1.12
C GLN A 78 -4.14 2.78 -0.17
N VAL A 79 -3.03 3.21 -0.75
CA VAL A 79 -2.98 4.03 -1.95
C VAL A 79 -2.20 3.31 -3.03
N GLU A 80 -2.63 3.48 -4.26
CA GLU A 80 -1.94 3.02 -5.45
C GLU A 80 -1.75 4.20 -6.40
N ILE A 81 -0.56 4.28 -6.98
CA ILE A 81 -0.20 5.30 -7.94
C ILE A 81 0.20 4.68 -9.26
N THR A 82 -0.03 5.41 -10.34
CA THR A 82 0.50 5.10 -11.67
C THR A 82 1.52 6.15 -12.05
N VAL A 83 2.75 5.73 -12.27
CA VAL A 83 3.89 6.57 -12.62
C VAL A 83 4.27 6.32 -14.08
N ASP A 84 4.39 7.38 -14.88
CA ASP A 84 4.94 7.34 -16.24
C ASP A 84 6.32 8.02 -16.22
N GLY A 85 7.37 7.23 -16.38
CA GLY A 85 8.75 7.68 -16.19
C GLY A 85 9.00 8.18 -14.76
N SER A 86 9.05 9.50 -14.60
CA SER A 86 9.26 10.17 -13.29
C SER A 86 8.04 10.98 -12.83
N LYS A 87 6.90 10.88 -13.52
CA LYS A 87 5.67 11.64 -13.21
C LYS A 87 4.55 10.74 -12.75
N ILE A 88 3.84 11.15 -11.71
CA ILE A 88 2.59 10.52 -11.30
C ILE A 88 1.50 10.95 -12.29
N THR A 89 0.85 9.97 -12.91
CA THR A 89 -0.22 10.15 -13.89
C THR A 89 -1.61 9.79 -13.35
N ALA A 90 -1.66 8.95 -12.32
CA ALA A 90 -2.89 8.65 -11.60
C ALA A 90 -2.56 8.29 -10.14
N ALA A 91 -3.51 8.56 -9.26
CA ALA A 91 -3.50 8.10 -7.87
C ALA A 91 -4.90 7.62 -7.51
N ARG A 92 -4.99 6.56 -6.70
CA ARG A 92 -6.26 5.98 -6.25
C ARG A 92 -6.12 5.38 -4.86
N ALA A 93 -7.12 5.60 -4.01
CA ALA A 93 -7.21 4.91 -2.73
C ALA A 93 -7.79 3.51 -2.96
N VAL A 94 -6.95 2.47 -2.89
CA VAL A 94 -7.37 1.06 -3.01
C VAL A 94 -8.16 0.62 -1.79
N LYS A 95 -7.81 1.19 -0.63
CA LYS A 95 -8.44 0.89 0.64
C LYS A 95 -8.67 2.16 1.42
N THR A 96 -9.89 2.33 1.91
CA THR A 96 -10.31 3.46 2.73
C THR A 96 -10.96 2.94 4.00
N PRO A 97 -10.95 3.74 5.08
CA PRO A 97 -11.45 3.29 6.36
C PRO A 97 -12.96 3.02 6.25
N SER A 98 -13.36 1.77 6.45
CA SER A 98 -14.74 1.31 6.28
C SER A 98 -15.48 1.09 7.60
N GLY A 99 -14.91 1.49 8.74
CA GLY A 99 -15.46 1.19 10.08
C GLY A 99 -16.86 1.79 10.33
N ASP A 100 -17.05 3.07 10.01
CA ASP A 100 -18.31 3.79 10.21
C ASP A 100 -18.81 4.41 8.90
N ARG A 101 -20.14 4.49 8.71
CA ARG A 101 -20.74 5.16 7.54
C ARG A 101 -20.23 6.59 7.37
N ARG A 102 -20.09 7.33 8.48
CA ARG A 102 -19.56 8.70 8.47
C ARG A 102 -18.14 8.77 7.90
N SER A 103 -17.28 7.81 8.24
CA SER A 103 -15.90 7.76 7.74
C SER A 103 -15.88 7.45 6.25
N GLN A 104 -16.78 6.59 5.77
CA GLN A 104 -16.92 6.28 4.35
C GLN A 104 -17.41 7.51 3.56
N ASP A 105 -18.39 8.25 4.06
CA ASP A 105 -18.87 9.50 3.45
C ASP A 105 -17.77 10.56 3.36
N ILE A 106 -17.03 10.77 4.46
CA ILE A 106 -15.89 11.71 4.50
C ILE A 106 -14.78 11.28 3.55
N ALA A 107 -14.44 9.99 3.53
CA ALA A 107 -13.42 9.47 2.62
C ALA A 107 -13.86 9.65 1.16
N SER A 108 -15.12 9.38 0.84
CA SER A 108 -15.65 9.51 -0.52
C SER A 108 -15.61 10.94 -1.04
N SER A 109 -15.85 11.94 -0.17
CA SER A 109 -15.74 13.36 -0.53
C SER A 109 -14.30 13.88 -0.54
N SER A 110 -13.41 13.30 0.26
CA SER A 110 -12.02 13.77 0.41
C SER A 110 -11.03 13.12 -0.56
N VAL A 111 -11.27 11.87 -0.97
CA VAL A 111 -10.40 11.13 -1.90
C VAL A 111 -10.19 11.87 -3.23
N PRO A 112 -11.21 12.45 -3.89
CA PRO A 112 -11.01 13.21 -5.13
C PRO A 112 -10.07 14.40 -4.95
N THR A 113 -10.22 15.15 -3.85
CA THR A 113 -9.33 16.27 -3.51
C THR A 113 -7.91 15.79 -3.26
N LEU A 114 -7.73 14.72 -2.48
CA LEU A 114 -6.39 14.14 -2.22
C LEU A 114 -5.72 13.62 -3.50
N VAL A 115 -6.49 13.09 -4.45
CA VAL A 115 -5.99 12.66 -5.75
C VAL A 115 -5.52 13.85 -6.58
N GLN A 116 -6.28 14.95 -6.62
CA GLN A 116 -5.86 16.18 -7.30
C GLN A 116 -4.57 16.73 -6.69
N GLU A 117 -4.53 16.89 -5.37
CA GLU A 117 -3.33 17.33 -4.64
C GLU A 117 -2.12 16.41 -4.92
N THR A 118 -2.32 15.10 -5.02
CA THR A 118 -1.24 14.16 -5.37
C THR A 118 -0.69 14.40 -6.76
N LEU A 119 -1.56 14.68 -7.73
CA LEU A 119 -1.19 14.95 -9.12
C LEU A 119 -0.50 16.32 -9.26
N ASP A 120 -0.92 17.32 -8.48
CA ASP A 120 -0.31 18.65 -8.46
C ASP A 120 1.04 18.65 -7.73
N ALA A 121 1.11 18.06 -6.53
CA ALA A 121 2.32 18.01 -5.71
C ALA A 121 3.38 17.04 -6.26
N GLN A 122 2.98 16.05 -7.07
CA GLN A 122 3.85 14.98 -7.60
C GLN A 122 4.69 14.28 -6.51
N SER A 123 4.17 14.26 -5.28
CA SER A 123 4.88 13.80 -4.09
C SER A 123 3.91 13.43 -2.97
N ALA A 124 4.41 12.75 -1.93
CA ALA A 124 3.60 12.38 -0.76
C ALA A 124 3.32 13.56 0.21
N ARG A 125 3.87 14.75 -0.07
CA ARG A 125 3.64 15.96 0.73
C ARG A 125 2.45 16.71 0.15
N ILE A 126 1.26 16.24 0.51
CA ILE A 126 -0.02 16.86 0.12
C ILE A 126 -0.70 17.45 1.35
N ASP A 127 -1.61 18.40 1.14
CA ASP A 127 -2.38 18.99 2.23
C ASP A 127 -3.47 18.03 2.76
N THR A 128 -3.71 18.08 4.06
CA THR A 128 -4.81 17.32 4.68
C THR A 128 -6.16 17.97 4.40
N VAL A 129 -7.20 17.17 4.20
CA VAL A 129 -8.57 17.69 4.03
C VAL A 129 -9.26 17.84 5.39
N SER A 130 -9.94 18.97 5.59
CA SER A 130 -10.68 19.24 6.83
C SER A 130 -11.72 18.15 7.11
N GLY A 131 -11.63 17.50 8.28
CA GLY A 131 -12.51 16.40 8.67
C GLY A 131 -12.01 15.00 8.27
N ALA A 132 -10.96 14.90 7.45
CA ALA A 132 -10.40 13.65 6.96
C ALA A 132 -8.96 13.39 7.40
N THR A 133 -8.49 14.03 8.49
CA THR A 133 -7.08 14.00 8.94
C THR A 133 -6.47 12.59 8.97
N PHE A 134 -7.16 11.62 9.58
CA PHE A 134 -6.66 10.24 9.66
C PHE A 134 -6.58 9.54 8.30
N THR A 135 -7.55 9.81 7.41
CA THR A 135 -7.54 9.29 6.05
C THR A 135 -6.42 9.95 5.24
N SER A 136 -6.23 11.27 5.37
CA SER A 136 -5.16 12.02 4.72
C SER A 136 -3.79 11.54 5.18
N GLU A 137 -3.58 11.35 6.48
CA GLU A 137 -2.32 10.89 7.04
C GLU A 137 -2.00 9.45 6.62
N GLY A 138 -2.98 8.53 6.71
CA GLY A 138 -2.82 7.18 6.20
C GLY A 138 -2.57 7.13 4.69
N TYR A 139 -3.22 8.02 3.94
CA TYR A 139 -3.01 8.19 2.50
C TYR A 139 -1.58 8.67 2.20
N MET A 140 -1.09 9.69 2.92
CA MET A 140 0.28 10.21 2.75
C MET A 140 1.34 9.15 3.04
N THR A 141 1.20 8.40 4.14
CA THR A 141 2.15 7.33 4.49
C THR A 141 2.15 6.22 3.43
N SER A 142 0.97 5.78 2.99
CA SER A 142 0.88 4.75 1.94
C SER A 142 1.43 5.26 0.59
N LEU A 143 1.11 6.50 0.23
CA LEU A 143 1.62 7.17 -0.96
C LEU A 143 3.15 7.32 -0.93
N GLN A 144 3.71 7.65 0.24
CA GLN A 144 5.15 7.73 0.41
C GLN A 144 5.81 6.38 0.14
N SER A 145 5.30 5.30 0.73
CA SER A 145 5.79 3.95 0.45
C SER A 145 5.69 3.59 -1.03
N ALA A 146 4.62 3.98 -1.71
CA ALA A 146 4.45 3.74 -3.15
C ALA A 146 5.48 4.52 -4.00
N LEU A 147 5.78 5.76 -3.62
CA LEU A 147 6.79 6.58 -4.28
C LEU A 147 8.21 6.11 -4.02
N ASP A 148 8.48 5.61 -2.81
CA ASP A 148 9.76 5.01 -2.47
C ASP A 148 10.00 3.73 -3.30
N GLN A 149 8.96 2.90 -3.48
CA GLN A 149 9.00 1.76 -4.42
C GLN A 149 9.14 2.17 -5.88
N ALA A 150 8.71 3.38 -6.27
CA ALA A 150 8.88 3.89 -7.64
C ALA A 150 10.32 4.31 -7.92
N ARG A 151 11.06 4.70 -6.88
CA ARG A 151 12.41 5.27 -6.94
C ARG A 151 13.52 4.27 -6.58
N GLY A 152 13.19 3.22 -5.83
CA GLY A 152 14.08 2.10 -5.48
C GLY A 152 14.16 1.06 -6.59
#